data_AF-A0A970GE77-F1
#
_entry.id   AF-A0A970GE77-F1
#
_cell.length_a   1.000
_cell.length_b   1.000
_cell.length_c   1.000
_cell.angle_alpha   90.00
_cell.angle_beta   90.00
_cell.angle_gamma   90.00
#
_symmetry.space_group_name_H-M   'P 1'
#
loop_
_entity.id
_entity.type
_entity.pdbx_description
1 polymer ?
#
loop_
_entity_poly.entity_id
_entity_poly.type
_entity_poly.pdbx_seq_one_letter_code
_entity_poly.pdbx_strand_id
1 'polypeptide(L)' 'DRPGHDLRYAIDATKIEKELGWKPAETFATGIRKTVAWYLENKQWWQNIQNNKYRQERLGIG' A
#
# COMPACT_ATOMS: atom_id res chain seq x y z
N ASP A 1 -15.18 0.61 15.08
CA ASP A 1 -14.51 1.81 14.54
C ASP A 1 -13.00 1.68 14.75
N ARG A 2 -12.16 2.40 14.00
CA ARG A 2 -10.70 2.45 14.23
C ARG A 2 -10.37 3.83 14.83
N PRO A 3 -10.40 3.98 16.18
CA PRO A 3 -10.19 5.28 16.82
C PRO A 3 -8.87 5.91 16.35
N GLY A 4 -8.94 7.16 15.91
CA GLY A 4 -7.77 7.91 15.43
C GLY A 4 -7.47 7.80 13.94
N HIS A 5 -8.28 7.09 13.15
CA HIS A 5 -8.15 7.15 11.68
C HIS A 5 -9.10 8.19 11.08
N ASP A 6 -8.56 9.06 10.23
CA ASP A 6 -9.38 9.94 9.42
C ASP A 6 -10.23 9.14 8.43
N LEU A 7 -11.44 9.65 8.17
CA LEU A 7 -12.42 8.96 7.32
C LEU A 7 -12.11 9.05 5.82
N ARG A 8 -11.41 10.11 5.41
CA ARG A 8 -11.18 10.39 3.99
C ARG A 8 -9.88 11.15 3.77
N TYR A 9 -9.07 10.60 2.88
CA TYR A 9 -7.99 11.33 2.22
C TYR A 9 -8.29 11.42 0.72
N ALA A 10 -8.09 12.60 0.16
CA ALA A 10 -8.17 12.85 -1.27
C ALA A 10 -7.15 13.92 -1.64
N ILE A 11 -6.42 13.71 -2.73
CA ILE A 11 -5.38 14.62 -3.22
C ILE A 11 -5.81 15.13 -4.60
N ASP A 12 -5.66 16.42 -4.83
CA ASP A 12 -5.72 17.02 -6.17
C ASP A 12 -4.30 17.11 -6.75
N ALA A 13 -4.05 16.34 -7.82
CA ALA A 13 -2.76 16.28 -8.50
C ALA A 13 -2.64 17.26 -9.69
N THR A 14 -3.63 18.14 -9.91
CA THR A 14 -3.69 19.01 -11.10
C THR A 14 -2.42 19.85 -11.30
N LYS A 15 -1.79 20.32 -10.22
CA LYS A 15 -0.57 21.14 -10.30
C LYS A 15 0.58 20.38 -10.96
N ILE A 16 0.89 19.18 -10.49
CA ILE A 16 2.02 18.39 -11.01
C ILE A 16 1.74 17.89 -12.44
N GLU A 17 0.48 17.61 -12.77
CA GLU A 17 0.08 17.26 -14.13
C GLU A 17 0.33 18.40 -15.11
N LYS A 18 -0.01 19.65 -14.73
CA LYS A 18 0.13 20.81 -15.60
C LYS A 18 1.58 21.30 -15.71
N GLU A 19 2.28 21.39 -14.57
CA GLU A 19 3.60 22.01 -14.53
C GLU A 19 4.71 21.05 -14.98
N LEU A 20 4.57 19.75 -14.68
CA LEU A 20 5.61 18.74 -14.97
C LEU A 20 5.17 17.70 -15.99
N GLY A 21 3.92 17.75 -16.47
CA GLY A 21 3.39 16.74 -17.39
C GLY A 21 3.25 15.36 -16.76
N TRP A 22 3.32 15.26 -15.43
CA TRP A 22 3.24 13.97 -14.74
C TRP A 22 1.86 13.35 -14.95
N LYS A 23 1.82 12.05 -15.19
CA LYS A 23 0.60 11.24 -15.18
C LYS A 23 0.90 9.87 -14.57
N PRO A 24 -0.06 9.23 -13.88
CA PRO A 24 0.15 7.88 -13.38
C PRO A 24 0.32 6.90 -14.55
N ALA A 25 1.38 6.09 -14.48
CA ALA A 25 1.58 5.00 -15.44
C ALA A 25 0.66 3.79 -15.17
N GLU A 26 0.10 3.71 -13.97
CA GLU A 26 -0.74 2.61 -13.51
C GLU A 26 -2.13 3.10 -13.11
N THR A 27 -3.14 2.30 -13.41
CA THR A 27 -4.44 2.42 -12.75
C THR A 27 -4.40 1.65 -11.43
N PHE A 28 -5.40 1.85 -10.57
CA PHE A 28 -5.52 1.03 -9.36
C PHE A 28 -5.60 -0.47 -9.69
N ALA A 29 -6.39 -0.85 -10.70
CA ALA A 29 -6.60 -2.25 -11.07
C ALA A 29 -5.32 -2.92 -11.58
N THR A 30 -4.52 -2.22 -12.38
CA THR A 30 -3.24 -2.75 -12.89
C THR A 30 -2.19 -2.79 -11.79
N GLY A 31 -2.11 -1.73 -10.98
CA GLY A 31 -1.22 -1.65 -9.83
C GLY A 31 -1.46 -2.76 -8.81
N ILE A 32 -2.71 -2.95 -8.36
CA ILE A 32 -3.02 -3.97 -7.33
C ILE A 32 -2.75 -5.39 -7.83
N ARG A 33 -3.00 -5.67 -9.12
CA ARG A 33 -2.67 -6.96 -9.74
C ARG A 33 -1.16 -7.22 -9.69
N LYS A 34 -0.36 -6.23 -10.11
CA LYS A 34 1.11 -6.33 -10.10
C LYS A 34 1.65 -6.49 -8.68
N THR A 35 1.08 -5.76 -7.71
CA THR A 35 1.42 -5.91 -6.30
C THR A 35 1.17 -7.34 -5.82
N VAL A 36 -0.02 -7.89 -6.06
CA VAL A 36 -0.32 -9.28 -5.65
C VAL A 36 0.63 -10.28 -6.29
N ALA A 37 0.87 -10.16 -7.61
CA ALA A 37 1.81 -11.03 -8.32
C ALA A 37 3.21 -10.97 -7.70
N TRP A 38 3.70 -9.75 -7.41
CA TRP A 38 5.00 -9.56 -6.78
C TRP A 38 5.08 -10.26 -5.41
N TYR A 39 4.06 -10.19 -4.56
CA TYR A 39 4.06 -10.87 -3.26
C TYR A 39 4.09 -12.40 -3.38
N LEU A 40 3.44 -12.96 -4.41
CA LEU A 40 3.46 -14.40 -4.67
C LEU A 40 4.84 -14.86 -5.16
N GLU A 41 5.47 -14.07 -6.03
CA GLU A 41 6.79 -14.35 -6.59
C GLU A 41 7.93 -14.13 -5.58
N ASN A 42 7.75 -13.22 -4.62
CA ASN A 42 8.80 -12.80 -3.68
C ASN A 42 8.58 -13.36 -2.27
N LYS A 43 8.22 -14.65 -2.17
CA LYS A 43 7.89 -15.31 -0.90
C LYS A 43 8.98 -15.17 0.16
N GLN A 44 10.24 -15.42 -0.22
CA GLN A 44 11.38 -15.36 0.69
C GLN A 44 11.51 -13.98 1.35
N TRP A 45 11.21 -12.91 0.60
CA TRP A 45 11.36 -11.54 1.08
C TRP A 45 10.43 -11.25 2.26
N TRP A 46 9.13 -11.50 2.13
CA TRP A 46 8.19 -11.18 3.21
C TRP A 46 8.27 -12.18 4.35
N GLN A 47 8.63 -13.44 4.09
CA GLN A 47 8.85 -14.43 5.15
C GLN A 47 10.00 -14.02 6.08
N ASN A 48 11.10 -13.48 5.53
CA ASN A 48 12.21 -12.97 6.33
C ASN A 48 11.77 -11.81 7.24
N ILE A 49 10.88 -10.94 6.76
CA ILE A 49 10.36 -9.82 7.57
C ILE A 49 9.45 -10.35 8.68
N GLN A 50 8.55 -11.27 8.34
CA GLN A 50 7.61 -11.86 9.27
C GLN A 50 8.33 -12.59 10.40
N ASN A 51 9.27 -13.47 10.07
CA ASN A 51 10.02 -14.28 11.02
C ASN A 51 10.85 -13.43 12.00
N ASN A 52 11.33 -12.25 11.57
CA ASN A 52 12.22 -11.42 12.38
C ASN A 52 11.49 -10.31 13.18
N LYS A 53 10.24 -9.98 12.86
CA LYS A 53 9.60 -8.75 13.40
C LYS A 53 8.14 -8.88 13.86
N TYR A 54 7.37 -9.86 13.39
CA TYR A 54 5.93 -9.91 13.64
C TYR A 54 5.47 -11.26 14.16
N ARG A 55 4.99 -11.29 15.42
CA ARG A 55 4.42 -12.50 16.05
C ARG A 55 3.04 -12.90 15.52
N GLN A 56 2.49 -12.16 14.56
CA GLN A 56 1.13 -12.32 14.04
C GLN A 56 0.02 -12.27 15.12
N GLU A 57 0.35 -11.78 16.30
CA GLU A 57 -0.60 -11.56 17.38
C GLU A 57 -1.47 -10.35 17.04
N ARG A 58 -2.74 -10.42 17.45
CA ARG A 58 -3.61 -9.25 17.39
C ARG A 58 -3.10 -8.21 18.39
N LEU A 59 -2.46 -7.15 17.89
CA LEU A 59 -1.92 -6.07 18.73
C LEU A 59 -2.96 -5.05 19.20
N GLY A 60 -4.21 -5.16 18.73
CA GLY A 60 -5.33 -4.34 19.20
C GLY A 60 -6.29 -5.17 20.06
N ILE A 61 -6.30 -4.92 21.36
CA ILE A 61 -7.16 -5.58 22.36
C ILE A 61 -7.44 -4.56 23.46
N GLY A 62 -8.68 -4.47 23.93
CA GLY A 62 -9.02 -3.66 25.11
C GLY A 62 -9.31 -2.21 24.80
#